data_AF-A0A536LM38-F1
#
_entry.id   AF-A0A536LM38-F1
#
_cell.length_a   1.000
_cell.length_b   1.000
_cell.length_c   1.000
_cell.angle_alpha   90.00
_cell.angle_beta   90.00
_cell.angle_gamma   90.00
#
_symmetry.space_group_name_H-M   'P 1'
#
loop_
_entity.id
_entity.type
_entity.pdbx_description
1 polymer ?
#
loop_
_entity_poly.entity_id
_entity_poly.type
_entity_poly.pdbx_seq_one_letter_code
_entity_poly.pdbx_strand_id
1 'polypeptide(L)' 'MSQAVSKSLVIADYDPHWPQMYEEERARILKAIGDWIVAIEHCGSTAVPGLAAKPVIDIYAGLRSWDNREQCL' A
#
# COMPACT_ATOMS: atom_id res chain seq x y z
N MET A 1 -4.64 29.51 -14.31
CA MET A 1 -3.37 28.99 -13.75
C MET A 1 -3.73 28.10 -12.58
N SER A 2 -3.70 26.79 -12.76
CA SER A 2 -4.13 25.83 -11.73
C SER A 2 -3.04 25.72 -10.66
N GLN A 3 -3.34 26.13 -9.43
CA GLN A 3 -2.44 25.92 -8.30
C GLN A 3 -2.37 24.42 -7.99
N ALA A 4 -1.16 23.86 -8.01
CA ALA A 4 -0.90 22.56 -7.41
C ALA A 4 -1.08 22.68 -5.90
N VAL A 5 -2.00 21.89 -5.34
CA VAL A 5 -2.16 21.76 -3.89
C VAL A 5 -0.87 21.14 -3.34
N SER A 6 -0.06 21.96 -2.65
CA SER A 6 1.10 21.51 -1.90
C SER A 6 0.63 20.67 -0.72
N LYS A 7 0.48 19.35 -0.92
CA LYS A 7 0.29 18.40 0.19
C LYS A 7 1.55 18.48 1.03
N SER A 8 1.45 18.91 2.29
CA SER A 8 2.63 19.07 3.15
C SER A 8 3.43 17.77 3.16
N LEU A 9 4.71 17.86 2.79
CA LEU A 9 5.59 16.71 2.70
C LEU A 9 6.04 16.34 4.13
N VAL A 10 5.24 15.55 4.83
CA VAL A 10 5.58 15.05 6.17
C VAL A 10 6.38 13.76 6.01
N ILE A 11 7.60 13.77 6.53
CA ILE A 11 8.42 12.57 6.76
C ILE A 11 8.42 12.31 8.26
N ALA A 12 8.13 11.08 8.65
CA ALA A 12 8.14 10.62 10.04
C ALA A 12 9.24 9.58 10.22
N ASP A 13 9.75 9.47 11.44
CA ASP A 13 10.58 8.33 11.84
C ASP A 13 9.82 7.02 11.66
N TYR A 14 10.54 5.90 11.60
CA TYR A 14 9.93 4.59 11.45
C TYR A 14 8.92 4.32 12.56
N ASP A 15 7.68 4.03 12.19
CA ASP A 15 6.63 3.62 13.11
C ASP A 15 6.54 2.09 13.15
N PRO A 16 6.76 1.44 14.31
CA PRO A 16 6.66 -0.01 14.44
C PRO A 16 5.24 -0.55 14.21
N HIS A 17 4.22 0.30 14.09
CA HIS A 17 2.86 -0.10 13.72
C HIS A 17 2.65 -0.25 12.21
N TRP A 18 3.55 0.26 11.35
CA TRP A 18 3.37 0.15 9.89
C TRP A 18 3.18 -1.29 9.38
N PRO A 19 3.91 -2.32 9.88
CA PRO A 19 3.64 -3.71 9.50
C PRO A 19 2.22 -4.18 9.86
N GLN A 20 1.68 -3.76 11.01
CA GLN A 20 0.31 -4.08 11.40
C GLN A 20 -0.71 -3.39 10.48
N MET A 21 -0.50 -2.10 10.19
CA MET A 21 -1.37 -1.34 9.28
C MET A 21 -1.42 -1.97 7.88
N TYR A 22 -0.27 -2.47 7.40
CA TYR A 22 -0.20 -3.28 6.19
C TYR A 22 -1.04 -4.55 6.28
N GLU A 23 -0.90 -5.37 7.34
CA GLU A 23 -1.68 -6.61 7.46
C GLU A 23 -3.20 -6.36 7.52
N GLU A 24 -3.63 -5.27 8.17
CA GLU A 24 -5.03 -4.87 8.21
C GLU A 24 -5.58 -4.50 6.83
N GLU A 25 -4.82 -3.73 6.03
CA GLU A 25 -5.22 -3.39 4.67
C GLU A 25 -5.11 -4.58 3.72
N ARG A 26 -4.06 -5.40 3.85
CA ARG A 26 -3.92 -6.67 3.14
C ARG A 26 -5.13 -7.56 3.34
N ALA A 27 -5.63 -7.69 4.58
CA ALA A 27 -6.83 -8.46 4.88
C ALA A 27 -8.08 -7.87 4.20
N ARG A 28 -8.22 -6.53 4.17
CA ARG A 28 -9.33 -5.85 3.46
C ARG A 28 -9.28 -6.14 1.96
N ILE A 29 -8.10 -6.01 1.34
CA ILE A 29 -7.90 -6.27 -0.09
C ILE A 29 -8.19 -7.74 -0.44
N LEU A 30 -7.65 -8.69 0.33
CA LEU A 30 -7.89 -10.12 0.10
C LEU A 30 -9.35 -10.49 0.29
N LYS A 31 -10.07 -9.85 1.22
CA LYS A 31 -11.51 -10.06 1.37
C LYS A 31 -12.29 -9.56 0.16
N ALA A 32 -11.85 -8.48 -0.49
CA ALA A 32 -12.55 -7.89 -1.63
C ALA A 32 -12.27 -8.64 -2.95
N ILE A 33 -11.01 -8.99 -3.22
CA ILE A 33 -10.55 -9.48 -4.52
C ILE A 33 -9.56 -10.66 -4.44
N GLY A 34 -9.50 -11.35 -3.30
CA GLY A 34 -8.48 -12.39 -3.03
C GLY A 34 -8.45 -13.53 -4.04
N ASP A 35 -9.60 -13.88 -4.64
CA ASP A 35 -9.68 -14.94 -5.66
C ASP A 35 -8.85 -14.65 -6.93
N TRP A 36 -8.54 -13.37 -7.17
CA TRP A 36 -7.81 -12.90 -8.36
C TRP A 36 -6.34 -12.60 -8.07
N ILE A 37 -5.95 -12.54 -6.79
CA ILE A 37 -4.62 -12.19 -6.33
C ILE A 37 -3.74 -13.45 -6.24
N VAL A 38 -2.54 -13.39 -6.82
CA VAL A 38 -1.52 -14.44 -6.72
C VAL A 38 -0.41 -14.11 -5.74
N ALA A 39 -0.19 -12.82 -5.44
CA ALA A 39 0.78 -12.33 -4.47
C ALA A 39 0.34 -10.97 -3.93
N ILE A 40 0.59 -10.70 -2.65
CA ILE A 40 0.34 -9.39 -2.03
C ILE A 40 1.47 -9.07 -1.05
N GLU A 41 2.08 -7.90 -1.20
CA GLU A 41 3.32 -7.53 -0.51
C GLU A 41 3.30 -6.07 -0.02
N HIS A 42 3.91 -5.84 1.14
CA HIS A 42 4.20 -4.50 1.66
C HIS A 42 5.41 -3.96 0.92
N CYS A 43 5.25 -2.83 0.22
CA CYS A 43 6.33 -2.18 -0.51
C CYS A 43 6.55 -0.74 -0.04
N GLY A 44 7.54 -0.06 -0.62
CA GLY A 44 7.89 1.31 -0.24
C GLY A 44 8.68 1.42 1.06
N SER A 45 9.00 2.65 1.46
CA SER A 45 9.89 2.92 2.61
C SER A 45 9.29 2.48 3.95
N THR A 46 7.96 2.43 4.07
CA THR A 46 7.29 1.99 5.30
C THR A 46 7.42 0.48 5.55
N ALA A 47 7.83 -0.29 4.54
CA ALA A 47 8.14 -1.72 4.66
C ALA A 47 9.55 -2.00 5.22
N VAL A 48 10.38 -0.97 5.41
CA VAL A 48 11.78 -1.11 5.84
C VAL A 48 11.93 -0.68 7.30
N PRO A 49 12.14 -1.61 8.26
CA PRO A 49 12.35 -1.28 9.66
C PRO A 49 13.48 -0.27 9.87
N GLY A 50 13.18 0.77 10.66
CA GLY A 50 14.13 1.84 11.00
C GLY A 50 14.31 2.93 9.93
N LEU A 51 13.62 2.84 8.79
CA LEU A 51 13.68 3.87 7.74
C LEU A 51 12.62 4.95 7.95
N ALA A 52 13.04 6.21 8.06
CA ALA A 52 12.12 7.34 8.05
C ALA A 52 11.43 7.46 6.68
N ALA A 53 10.12 7.71 6.69
CA ALA A 53 9.30 7.67 5.49
C ALA A 53 8.11 8.64 5.57
N LYS A 54 7.49 8.89 4.43
CA LYS A 54 6.13 9.44 4.41
C LYS A 54 5.19 8.39 5.02
N PRO A 55 4.26 8.74 5.93
CA PRO A 55 3.38 7.77 6.60
C PRO A 55 2.26 7.29 5.66
N VAL A 56 2.64 6.54 4.64
CA VAL A 56 1.76 5.92 3.63
C VAL A 56 2.17 4.46 3.47
N ILE A 57 1.21 3.55 3.57
CA ILE A 57 1.41 2.13 3.33
C ILE A 57 1.23 1.88 1.83
N ASP A 58 2.31 1.49 1.16
CA ASP A 58 2.27 1.08 -0.24
C ASP A 58 2.10 -0.46 -0.31
N ILE A 59 1.19 -0.93 -1.16
CA ILE A 59 0.88 -2.36 -1.31
C ILE A 59 0.94 -2.73 -2.78
N TYR A 60 1.65 -3.82 -3.08
CA TYR A 60 1.60 -4.45 -4.40
C TYR A 60 0.75 -5.70 -4.35
N ALA A 61 -0.20 -5.80 -5.29
CA ALA A 61 -1.02 -6.98 -5.52
C ALA A 61 -0.77 -7.49 -6.93
N GLY A 62 -0.18 -8.68 -7.04
CA GLY A 62 -0.02 -9.40 -8.30
C GLY A 62 -1.30 -10.13 -8.67
N LEU A 63 -1.75 -9.97 -9.91
CA LEU A 63 -2.88 -10.70 -10.48
C LEU A 63 -2.39 -11.84 -11.38
N ARG A 64 -3.19 -12.90 -11.51
CA ARG A 64 -2.86 -14.02 -12.42
C ARG A 64 -2.84 -13.60 -13.89
N SER A 65 -3.76 -12.72 -14.28
CA SER A 65 -3.86 -12.11 -15.60
C SER A 65 -4.26 -10.64 -15.47
N TRP A 66 -3.80 -9.80 -16.39
CA TRP A 66 -4.22 -8.40 -16.47
C TRP A 66 -5.70 -8.23 -16.83
N ASP A 67 -6.33 -9.27 -17.37
CA ASP A 67 -7.78 -9.30 -17.62
C ASP A 67 -8.58 -9.23 -16.32
N ASN A 68 -7.98 -9.60 -15.18
CA ASN A 68 -8.62 -9.55 -13.87
C ASN A 68 -8.57 -8.17 -13.19
N ARG A 69 -8.13 -7.12 -13.91
CA ARG A 69 -8.05 -5.76 -13.36
C ARG A 69 -9.42 -5.12 -13.12
N GLU A 70 -10.45 -5.55 -13.83
CA GLU A 70 -11.80 -4.98 -13.72
C GLU A 70 -12.43 -5.29 -12.35
N GLN A 71 -11.98 -6.36 -11.69
CA GLN A 71 -12.40 -6.71 -10.34
C GLN A 71 -11.75 -5.80 -9.29
N CYS A 72 -10.71 -5.03 -9.65
CA CYS A 72 -9.99 -4.13 -8.75
C CYS A 72 -10.54 -2.69 -8.70
N LEU A 73 -11.57 -2.36 -9.48
CA LEU A 73 -12.13 -1.00 -9.61
C LEU A 73 -13.38 -0.78 -8.75
#